data_AF-A0A969XYS9-F1
#
_entry.id   AF-A0A969XYS9-F1
#
_cell.length_a   1.000
_cell.length_b   1.000
_cell.length_c   1.000
_cell.angle_alpha   90.00
_cell.angle_beta   90.00
_cell.angle_gamma   90.00
#
_symmetry.space_group_name_H-M   'P 1'
#
loop_
_entity.id
_entity.type
_entity.pdbx_description
1 polymer ?
#
loop_
_entity_poly.entity_id
_entity_poly.type
_entity_poly.pdbx_seq_one_letter_code
_entity_poly.pdbx_strand_id
1 'polypeptide(L)' 'MEPTNNLAERTLRPAVIWRKISFGNHSQAGCRSAERILTTVHTLRLQGRDVVAYLQKAVAAHRTGRPAPALVPRGA' A
#
# COMPACT_ATOMS: atom_id res chain seq x y z
N MET A 1 1.52 4.54 31.00
CA MET A 1 1.86 3.54 29.96
C MET A 1 1.21 4.02 28.68
N GLU A 2 1.97 4.28 27.61
CA GLU A 2 1.36 4.58 26.31
C GLU A 2 0.61 3.31 25.84
N PRO A 3 -0.65 3.39 25.38
CA PRO A 3 -1.37 2.20 24.96
C PRO A 3 -0.75 1.69 23.66
N THR A 4 -0.15 0.49 23.72
CA THR A 4 0.48 -0.20 22.59
C THR A 4 -0.45 -0.39 21.38
N ASN A 5 -1.77 -0.27 21.56
CA ASN A 5 -2.76 -0.41 20.47
C ASN A 5 -2.75 0.76 19.47
N ASN A 6 -2.22 1.93 19.83
CA ASN A 6 -2.36 3.14 19.02
C ASN A 6 -1.66 2.98 17.67
N LEU A 7 -0.49 2.33 17.65
CA LEU A 7 0.26 2.10 16.41
C LEU A 7 -0.47 1.11 15.49
N ALA A 8 -1.01 0.01 16.03
CA ALA A 8 -1.75 -0.98 15.27
C ALA A 8 -3.05 -0.38 14.70
N GLU A 9 -3.81 0.35 15.52
CA GLU A 9 -5.03 1.01 15.09
C GLU A 9 -4.77 2.11 14.05
N ARG A 10 -3.74 2.94 14.24
CA ARG A 10 -3.34 3.98 13.27
C ARG A 10 -2.88 3.37 11.95
N THR A 11 -2.22 2.22 12.00
CA THR A 11 -1.76 1.47 10.83
C THR A 11 -2.94 0.93 10.01
N LEU A 12 -3.97 0.39 10.67
CA LEU A 12 -5.14 -0.19 10.01
C LEU A 12 -6.18 0.85 9.56
N ARG A 13 -6.24 2.01 10.23
CA ARG A 13 -7.24 3.07 9.99
C ARG A 13 -7.39 3.46 8.51
N PRO A 14 -6.32 3.66 7.70
CA PRO A 14 -6.47 3.98 6.28
C PRO A 14 -7.23 2.90 5.50
N ALA A 15 -6.97 1.62 5.76
CA ALA A 15 -7.64 0.51 5.08
C ALA A 15 -9.12 0.40 5.51
N VAL A 16 -9.41 0.60 6.79
CA VAL A 16 -10.77 0.60 7.33
C VAL A 16 -11.61 1.74 6.74
N ILE A 17 -11.05 2.97 6.71
CA ILE A 17 -11.72 4.13 6.11
C ILE A 17 -11.97 3.88 4.62
N TRP A 18 -10.95 3.43 3.88
CA TRP A 18 -11.09 3.11 2.45
C TRP A 18 -12.22 2.10 2.20
N ARG A 19 -12.23 0.98 2.95
CA ARG A 19 -13.27 -0.05 2.80
C ARG A 19 -14.66 0.52 3.04
N LYS A 20 -14.81 1.38 4.05
CA LYS A 20 -16.10 2.01 4.40
C LYS A 20 -16.59 2.95 3.30
N ILE A 21 -15.73 3.84 2.79
CA ILE A 21 -16.12 4.83 1.77
C ILE A 21 -16.28 4.23 0.38
N SER A 22 -15.59 3.13 0.08
CA SER A 22 -15.61 2.45 -1.22
C SER A 22 -16.55 1.24 -1.26
N PHE A 23 -17.30 0.98 -0.17
CA PHE A 23 -18.18 -0.20 -0.03
C PHE A 23 -17.49 -1.56 -0.20
N GLY A 24 -16.17 -1.61 0.02
CA GLY A 24 -15.37 -2.83 -0.10
C GLY A 24 -15.20 -3.31 -1.55
N ASN A 25 -15.07 -4.62 -1.73
CA ASN A 25 -14.88 -5.26 -3.03
C ASN A 25 -15.92 -6.36 -3.22
N HIS A 26 -16.46 -6.47 -4.43
CA HIS A 26 -17.44 -7.50 -4.81
C HIS A 26 -16.85 -8.58 -5.73
N SER A 27 -15.55 -8.55 -5.97
CA SER A 27 -14.84 -9.55 -6.79
C SER A 27 -13.48 -9.85 -6.20
N GLN A 28 -12.98 -11.06 -6.47
CA GLN A 28 -11.63 -11.46 -6.06
C GLN A 28 -10.54 -10.58 -6.71
N ALA A 29 -10.76 -10.15 -7.96
CA ALA A 29 -9.88 -9.22 -8.66
C ALA A 29 -9.84 -7.84 -7.97
N GLY A 30 -10.99 -7.36 -7.49
CA GLY A 30 -11.08 -6.14 -6.68
C GLY A 30 -10.33 -6.29 -5.37
N CYS A 31 -10.55 -7.39 -4.64
CA CYS A 31 -9.83 -7.69 -3.39
C CYS A 31 -8.31 -7.67 -3.60
N ARG A 32 -7.82 -8.35 -4.64
CA ARG A 32 -6.39 -8.41 -5.00
C ARG A 32 -5.81 -7.05 -5.34
N SER A 33 -6.58 -6.21 -6.03
CA SER A 33 -6.16 -4.86 -6.38
C SER A 33 -6.06 -3.97 -5.14
N ALA A 34 -7.08 -4.02 -4.27
CA ALA A 34 -7.11 -3.28 -3.02
C ALA A 34 -5.98 -3.71 -2.06
N GLU A 35 -5.79 -5.02 -1.89
CA GLU A 35 -4.70 -5.61 -1.10
C GLU A 35 -3.34 -5.06 -1.54
N ARG A 36 -3.03 -5.10 -2.85
CA ARG A 36 -1.74 -4.65 -3.38
C ARG A 36 -1.52 -3.15 -3.20
N ILE A 37 -2.54 -2.32 -3.42
CA ILE A 37 -2.43 -0.87 -3.25
C ILE A 37 -2.26 -0.53 -1.77
N LEU A 38 -3.07 -1.09 -0.88
CA LEU A 38 -2.97 -0.83 0.55
C LEU A 38 -1.62 -1.25 1.12
N THR A 39 -1.12 -2.44 0.75
CA THR A 39 0.23 -2.89 1.13
C THR A 39 1.30 -1.93 0.61
N THR A 40 1.25 -1.57 -0.67
CA THR A 40 2.25 -0.66 -1.27
C THR A 40 2.28 0.70 -0.56
N VAL A 41 1.13 1.32 -0.38
CA VAL A 41 1.00 2.62 0.29
C VAL A 41 1.49 2.53 1.73
N HIS A 42 1.10 1.49 2.45
CA HIS A 42 1.47 1.32 3.84
C HIS A 42 2.98 1.11 4.01
N THR A 43 3.57 0.19 3.24
CA THR A 43 5.01 -0.07 3.27
C THR A 43 5.83 1.18 2.94
N LEU A 44 5.45 1.94 1.91
CA LEU A 44 6.16 3.17 1.54
C LEU A 44 6.07 4.24 2.62
N ARG A 45 4.90 4.41 3.25
CA ARG A 45 4.73 5.35 4.37
C ARG A 45 5.58 4.97 5.57
N LEU A 46 5.63 3.69 5.93
CA LEU A 46 6.51 3.21 7.01
C LEU A 46 7.99 3.44 6.71
N GLN A 47 8.39 3.37 5.44
CA GLN A 47 9.75 3.64 4.98
C GLN A 47 10.05 5.14 4.77
N GLY A 48 9.09 6.05 4.98
CA GLY A 48 9.25 7.48 4.71
C GLY A 48 9.42 7.81 3.21
N ARG A 49 8.92 6.96 2.31
CA ARG A 49 9.06 7.10 0.86
C ARG A 49 7.80 7.69 0.23
N ASP A 50 7.99 8.52 -0.80
CA ASP A 50 6.88 9.10 -1.55
C ASP A 50 6.11 8.03 -2.34
N VAL A 51 4.80 7.95 -2.06
CA VAL A 51 3.89 6.97 -2.63
C VAL A 51 3.62 7.24 -4.12
N VAL A 52 3.38 8.50 -4.49
CA VAL A 52 2.98 8.86 -5.85
C VAL A 52 4.17 8.68 -6.80
N ALA A 53 5.35 9.12 -6.40
CA ALA A 53 6.59 8.94 -7.14
C ALA A 53 6.92 7.45 -7.35
N TYR A 54 6.67 6.60 -6.35
CA TYR A 54 6.82 5.15 -6.51
C TYR A 54 5.83 4.57 -7.53
N LEU A 55 4.54 4.92 -7.42
CA LEU A 55 3.50 4.43 -8.34
C LEU A 55 3.76 4.88 -9.77
N GLN A 56 4.19 6.13 -9.98
CA GLN A 56 4.62 6.63 -11.29
C GLN A 56 5.74 5.77 -11.88
N LYS A 57 6.80 5.49 -11.10
CA LYS A 57 7.90 4.61 -11.52
C LYS A 57 7.43 3.19 -11.82
N ALA A 58 6.55 2.63 -11.00
CA ALA A 58 6.02 1.28 -11.19
C ALA A 58 5.18 1.16 -12.46
N VAL A 59 4.29 2.13 -12.72
CA VAL A 59 3.47 2.17 -13.94
C VAL A 59 4.35 2.37 -15.18
N ALA A 60 5.33 3.29 -15.13
CA ALA A 60 6.26 3.51 -16.23
C ALA A 60 7.09 2.25 -16.54
N ALA A 61 7.59 1.55 -15.51
CA ALA A 61 8.32 0.30 -15.67
C ALA A 61 7.46 -0.78 -16.33
N HIS A 62 6.23 -0.98 -15.84
CA HIS A 62 5.30 -1.94 -16.42
C HIS A 62 5.00 -1.67 -17.90
N ARG A 63 4.71 -0.41 -18.25
CA ARG A 63 4.43 0.00 -19.63
C ARG A 63 5.61 -0.14 -20.58
N THR A 64 6.84 -0.16 -20.06
CA THR A 64 8.07 -0.27 -20.85
C THR A 64 8.70 -1.67 -20.79
N GLY A 65 8.01 -2.65 -20.19
CA GLY A 65 8.53 -4.01 -20.04
C GLY A 65 9.73 -4.13 -19.10
N ARG A 66 9.97 -3.12 -18.25
CA ARG A 66 11.07 -3.07 -17.28
C ARG A 66 10.63 -3.66 -15.93
N PRO A 67 11.57 -4.16 -15.12
CA PRO A 67 11.25 -4.62 -13.76
C PRO A 67 10.69 -3.47 -12.91
N ALA A 68 9.66 -3.77 -12.12
CA ALA A 68 9.09 -2.82 -11.17
C ALA A 68 10.13 -2.38 -10.11
N PRO A 69 10.06 -1.14 -9.61
CA PRO A 69 10.91 -0.69 -8.52
C PRO A 69 10.72 -1.58 -7.28
N ALA A 70 11.77 -1.74 -6.46
CA ALA A 70 11.68 -2.54 -5.25
C ALA A 70 10.80 -1.85 -4.19
N LEU A 71 9.81 -2.58 -3.69
CA LEU A 71 8.95 -2.13 -2.59
C LEU A 71 9.66 -2.25 -1.23
N VAL A 72 10.38 -3.34 -1.01
CA VAL A 72 11.15 -3.61 0.21
C VAL A 72 12.65 -3.56 -0.14
N PRO A 73 13.51 -2.94 0.70
CA PRO A 73 14.96 -3.00 0.51
C PRO A 73 15.44 -4.44 0.38
N ARG A 74 16.38 -4.71 -0.54
CA ARG A 74 17.01 -6.03 -0.64
C ARG A 74 18.07 -6.12 0.46
N GLY A 75 17.73 -6.75 1.59
CA GLY A 75 18.67 -7.01 2.69
C GLY A 75 18.16 -6.63 4.09
N ALA A 76 16.93 -7.00 4.43
CA ALA A 76 16.45 -7.00 5.81
C ALA A 76 16.68 -8.39 6.43
#